data_AF-A0A8J6XL29-F1
#
_entry.id   AF-A0A8J6XL29-F1
#
_cell.length_a   1.000
_cell.length_b   1.000
_cell.length_c   1.000
_cell.angle_alpha   90.00
_cell.angle_beta   90.00
_cell.angle_gamma   90.00
#
_symmetry.space_group_name_H-M   'P 1'
#
loop_
_entity.id
_entity.type
_entity.pdbx_description
1 polymer ?
#
loop_
_entity_poly.entity_id
_entity_poly.type
_entity_poly.pdbx_seq_one_letter_code
_entity_poly.pdbx_strand_id
1 'polypeptide(L)'
;MTNSRPPLPQPQLEPTGITSDQYLHFTPEKLELSRGFLGYGGQDQLGFQLAVLTNMGLLTAIRHTGILVWIEALDTHLREKLETVDAESEVIEAMFNRLNRALNDLAAVAEFLSE
;
A
#
# COMPACT_ATOMS: atom_id res chain seq x y z
N MET A 1 -21.25 14.61 -21.99
CA MET A 1 -20.76 13.24 -21.70
C MET A 1 -19.88 13.34 -20.48
N THR A 2 -20.34 12.87 -19.32
CA THR A 2 -19.53 12.88 -18.09
C THR A 2 -18.45 11.81 -18.23
N ASN A 3 -17.24 12.23 -18.61
CA ASN A 3 -16.04 11.42 -18.46
C ASN A 3 -15.70 11.31 -16.96
N SER A 4 -16.53 10.61 -16.20
CA SER A 4 -16.23 10.28 -14.81
C SER A 4 -15.32 9.06 -14.81
N ARG A 5 -14.02 9.30 -14.64
CA ARG A 5 -13.03 8.25 -14.34
C ARG A 5 -13.60 7.35 -13.23
N PRO A 6 -13.52 6.01 -13.38
CA PRO A 6 -13.99 5.11 -12.34
C PRO A 6 -13.24 5.38 -11.02
N PRO A 7 -13.86 5.13 -9.86
CA PRO A 7 -13.19 5.33 -8.58
C PRO A 7 -11.96 4.43 -8.47
N LEU A 8 -10.93 4.91 -7.79
CA LEU A 8 -9.74 4.09 -7.52
C LEU A 8 -10.15 2.83 -6.74
N PRO A 9 -9.68 1.64 -7.16
CA PRO A 9 -9.86 0.42 -6.40
C PRO A 9 -9.32 0.59 -4.98
N GLN A 10 -10.00 0.02 -4.00
CA GLN A 10 -9.62 0.08 -2.59
C GLN A 10 -9.27 -1.32 -2.11
N PRO A 11 -7.98 -1.66 -2.00
CA PRO A 11 -7.56 -2.97 -1.53
C PRO A 11 -8.14 -3.29 -0.16
N GLN A 12 -8.57 -4.54 0.01
CA GLN A 12 -9.06 -5.07 1.28
C GLN A 12 -8.08 -6.12 1.80
N LEU A 13 -8.27 -6.55 3.06
CA LEU A 13 -7.47 -7.64 3.63
C LEU A 13 -7.54 -8.89 2.75
N GLU A 14 -8.76 -9.30 2.40
CA GLU A 14 -9.01 -10.40 1.49
C GLU A 14 -9.21 -9.92 0.04
N PRO A 15 -8.96 -10.78 -0.96
CA PRO A 15 -9.18 -10.44 -2.36
C PRO A 15 -10.61 -9.94 -2.61
N THR A 16 -10.75 -8.84 -3.35
CA THR A 16 -12.03 -8.34 -3.83
C THR A 16 -11.93 -8.06 -5.33
N GLY A 17 -12.97 -8.39 -6.09
CA GLY A 17 -12.98 -8.10 -7.53
C GLY A 17 -13.08 -6.60 -7.80
N ILE A 18 -12.38 -6.13 -8.83
CA ILE A 18 -12.63 -4.81 -9.43
C ILE A 18 -13.79 -4.86 -10.43
N THR A 19 -14.41 -3.70 -10.70
CA THR A 19 -15.47 -3.62 -11.72
C THR A 19 -14.91 -3.71 -13.14
N SER A 20 -15.76 -4.06 -14.11
CA SER A 20 -15.38 -4.06 -15.53
C SER A 20 -14.85 -2.68 -15.99
N ASP A 21 -15.46 -1.60 -15.52
CA ASP A 21 -15.02 -0.23 -15.83
C ASP A 21 -13.62 0.06 -15.24
N GLN A 22 -13.36 -0.39 -14.01
CA GLN A 22 -12.06 -0.30 -13.38
C GLN A 22 -11.01 -1.15 -14.10
N TYR A 23 -11.37 -2.35 -14.56
CA TYR A 23 -10.48 -3.19 -15.36
C TYR A 23 -10.12 -2.51 -16.69
N LEU A 24 -11.11 -2.05 -17.45
CA LEU A 24 -10.87 -1.38 -18.73
C LEU A 24 -10.03 -0.10 -18.58
N HIS A 25 -10.22 0.64 -17.49
CA HIS A 25 -9.52 1.91 -17.25
C HIS A 25 -8.13 1.73 -16.63
N PHE A 26 -8.00 0.85 -15.64
CA PHE A 26 -6.78 0.71 -14.83
C PHE A 26 -5.90 -0.47 -15.22
N THR A 27 -6.40 -1.47 -15.97
CA THR A 27 -5.61 -2.62 -16.42
C THR A 27 -5.64 -2.72 -17.95
N PRO A 28 -5.02 -1.78 -18.69
CA PRO A 28 -5.16 -1.74 -20.15
C PRO A 28 -4.52 -2.96 -20.80
N GLU A 29 -4.96 -3.26 -22.02
CA GLU A 29 -4.39 -4.29 -22.89
C GLU A 29 -2.90 -4.01 -23.17
N LYS A 30 -2.00 -4.53 -22.32
CA LYS A 30 -0.60 -4.91 -22.59
C LYS A 30 0.11 -5.30 -21.29
N LEU A 31 -0.09 -6.57 -20.92
CA LEU A 31 0.80 -7.33 -20.03
C LEU A 31 2.21 -7.55 -20.61
N GLU A 32 2.55 -6.93 -21.75
CA GLU A 32 3.82 -7.16 -22.42
C GLU A 32 4.82 -6.02 -22.20
N LEU A 33 5.82 -6.24 -21.35
CA LEU A 33 7.21 -5.80 -21.59
C LEU A 33 7.57 -4.30 -21.41
N SER A 34 7.92 -3.93 -20.17
CA SER A 34 9.22 -3.36 -19.77
C SER A 34 9.37 -3.42 -18.24
N ARG A 35 10.39 -4.10 -17.69
CA ARG A 35 10.43 -4.51 -16.25
C ARG A 35 9.19 -5.29 -15.77
N GLY A 36 8.48 -5.93 -16.70
CA GLY A 36 7.21 -6.64 -16.48
C GLY A 36 5.94 -5.85 -16.83
N PHE A 37 6.01 -4.54 -17.10
CA PHE A 37 4.84 -3.73 -17.48
C PHE A 37 5.15 -2.79 -18.64
N LEU A 38 4.30 -2.77 -19.67
CA LEU A 38 4.44 -1.83 -20.79
C LEU A 38 4.15 -0.43 -20.26
N GLY A 39 5.21 0.34 -19.97
CA GLY A 39 5.11 1.76 -19.67
C GLY A 39 4.69 2.53 -20.92
N TYR A 40 3.43 2.36 -21.33
CA TYR A 40 2.81 3.21 -22.34
C TYR A 40 2.47 4.52 -21.64
N GLY A 41 3.20 5.59 -22.01
CA GLY A 41 3.05 6.91 -21.41
C GLY A 41 1.59 7.37 -21.42
N GLY A 42 1.01 7.50 -20.23
CA GLY A 42 -0.40 7.89 -20.03
C GLY A 42 -1.21 6.95 -19.15
N GLN A 43 -0.68 5.78 -18.75
CA GLN A 43 -1.38 4.88 -17.84
C GLN A 43 -1.39 5.39 -16.40
N ASP A 44 -2.55 5.25 -15.75
CA ASP A 44 -2.71 5.54 -14.33
C ASP A 44 -2.06 4.44 -13.49
N GLN A 45 -0.75 4.60 -13.22
CA GLN A 45 0.06 3.62 -12.51
C GLN A 45 -0.46 3.32 -11.10
N LEU A 46 -0.95 4.34 -10.40
CA LEU A 46 -1.55 4.17 -9.08
C LEU A 46 -2.83 3.33 -9.19
N GLY A 47 -3.74 3.70 -10.10
CA GLY A 47 -4.96 2.94 -10.34
C GLY A 47 -4.69 1.48 -10.72
N PHE A 48 -3.68 1.23 -11.56
CA PHE A 48 -3.24 -0.12 -11.92
C PHE A 48 -2.75 -0.91 -10.71
N GLN A 49 -1.84 -0.34 -9.90
CA GLN A 49 -1.31 -0.99 -8.70
C GLN A 49 -2.42 -1.30 -7.70
N LEU A 50 -3.35 -0.37 -7.50
CA LEU A 50 -4.50 -0.57 -6.63
C LEU A 50 -5.46 -1.62 -7.18
N ALA A 51 -5.66 -1.70 -8.50
CA ALA A 51 -6.46 -2.74 -9.14
C ALA A 51 -5.86 -4.14 -8.91
N VAL A 52 -4.55 -4.27 -9.07
CA VAL A 52 -3.81 -5.51 -8.79
C VAL A 52 -3.93 -5.89 -7.32
N LEU A 53 -3.67 -4.97 -6.41
CA LEU A 53 -3.75 -5.23 -4.96
C LEU A 53 -5.19 -5.55 -4.51
N THR A 54 -6.20 -4.92 -5.10
CA THR A 54 -7.61 -5.20 -4.80
C THR A 54 -7.97 -6.64 -5.20
N ASN A 55 -7.60 -7.04 -6.42
CA ASN A 55 -7.81 -8.41 -6.90
C ASN A 55 -6.97 -9.45 -6.15
N MET A 56 -5.80 -9.08 -5.60
CA MET A 56 -4.91 -9.97 -4.86
C MET A 56 -5.28 -10.10 -3.36
N GLY A 57 -5.77 -9.03 -2.74
CA GLY A 57 -5.91 -8.91 -1.28
C GLY A 57 -4.59 -8.59 -0.57
N LEU A 58 -4.64 -7.74 0.46
CA LEU A 58 -3.47 -7.32 1.22
C LEU A 58 -2.83 -8.46 2.01
N LEU A 59 -3.62 -9.44 2.49
CA LEU A 59 -3.07 -10.59 3.22
C LEU A 59 -2.18 -11.44 2.32
N THR A 60 -2.60 -11.68 1.08
CA THR A 60 -1.80 -12.37 0.07
C THR A 60 -0.55 -11.56 -0.28
N ALA A 61 -0.68 -10.24 -0.48
CA ALA A 61 0.46 -9.37 -0.75
C ALA A 61 1.50 -9.40 0.39
N ILE A 62 1.04 -9.41 1.64
CA ILE A 62 1.90 -9.55 2.83
C ILE A 62 2.59 -10.91 2.87
N ARG A 63 1.89 -12.01 2.56
CA ARG A 63 2.50 -13.36 2.55
C ARG A 63 3.65 -13.50 1.54
N HIS A 64 3.64 -12.72 0.48
CA HIS A 64 4.67 -12.76 -0.57
C HIS A 64 5.78 -11.72 -0.41
N THR A 65 5.75 -10.94 0.67
CA THR A 65 6.72 -9.90 0.97
C THR A 65 7.26 -10.11 2.38
N GLY A 66 8.54 -9.85 2.63
CA GLY A 66 9.10 -10.01 3.99
C GLY A 66 8.39 -9.11 5.01
N ILE A 67 8.07 -9.65 6.19
CA ILE A 67 7.37 -8.90 7.27
C ILE A 67 8.16 -7.64 7.67
N LEU A 68 9.49 -7.72 7.73
CA LEU A 68 10.36 -6.59 8.04
C LEU A 68 10.19 -5.42 7.06
N VAL A 69 9.97 -5.70 5.77
CA VAL A 69 9.74 -4.65 4.75
C VAL A 69 8.40 -3.94 4.99
N TRP A 70 7.38 -4.67 5.45
CA TRP A 70 6.11 -4.07 5.84
C TRP A 70 6.22 -3.20 7.08
N ILE A 71 7.04 -3.60 8.05
CA ILE A 71 7.30 -2.82 9.25
C ILE A 71 8.02 -1.51 8.87
N GLU A 72 9.00 -1.55 7.98
CA GLU A 72 9.70 -0.37 7.47
C GLU A 72 8.76 0.59 6.72
N ALA A 73 7.87 0.05 5.89
CA ALA A 73 6.87 0.84 5.17
C ALA A 73 5.87 1.52 6.14
N LEU A 74 5.44 0.79 7.18
CA LEU A 74 4.57 1.33 8.23
C LEU A 74 5.27 2.43 9.04
N ASP A 75 6.53 2.22 9.43
CA ASP A 75 7.32 3.23 10.15
C ASP A 75 7.38 4.53 9.37
N THR A 76 7.82 4.44 8.10
CA THR A 76 7.95 5.60 7.21
C THR A 76 6.62 6.36 7.11
N HIS A 77 5.52 5.66 6.79
CA HIS A 77 4.22 6.29 6.63
C HIS A 77 3.71 6.97 7.90
N LEU A 78 3.83 6.30 9.06
CA LEU A 78 3.32 6.82 10.32
C LEU A 78 4.14 8.00 10.83
N ARG A 79 5.46 8.00 10.65
CA ARG A 79 6.31 9.15 11.00
C ARG A 79 5.96 10.37 10.16
N GLU A 80 5.88 10.21 8.83
CA GLU A 80 5.46 11.30 7.94
C GLU A 80 4.12 11.88 8.36
N LYS A 81 3.16 11.03 8.77
CA LYS A 81 1.87 11.51 9.28
C LYS A 81 2.01 12.27 10.58
N LEU A 82 2.74 11.75 11.56
CA LEU A 82 2.94 12.41 12.86
C LEU A 82 3.59 13.79 12.72
N GLU A 83 4.51 13.97 11.78
CA GLU A 83 5.15 15.27 11.49
C GLU A 83 4.14 16.33 10.98
N THR A 84 3.04 15.89 10.36
CA THR A 84 2.01 16.79 9.82
C THR A 84 0.84 17.05 10.78
N VAL A 85 0.81 16.40 11.94
CA VAL A 85 -0.28 16.58 12.91
C VAL A 85 -0.09 17.91 13.65
N ASP A 86 -1.15 18.73 13.66
CA ASP A 86 -1.20 19.94 14.47
C ASP A 86 -1.58 19.59 15.92
N ALA A 87 -0.57 19.42 16.77
CA ALA A 87 -0.70 19.11 18.19
C ALA A 87 0.45 19.73 18.99
N GLU A 88 0.29 19.79 20.32
CA GLU A 88 1.34 20.24 21.22
C GLU A 88 2.60 19.37 21.09
N SER A 89 3.78 20.00 21.16
CA SER A 89 5.07 19.33 20.96
C SER A 89 5.27 18.13 21.90
N GLU A 90 4.84 18.25 23.15
CA GLU A 90 4.94 17.16 24.14
C GLU A 90 4.07 15.95 23.74
N VAL A 91 2.91 16.20 23.13
CA VAL A 91 2.01 15.13 22.64
C VAL A 91 2.63 14.43 21.44
N ILE A 92 3.20 15.18 20.50
CA ILE A 92 3.89 14.63 19.31
C ILE A 92 5.09 13.78 19.75
N GLU A 93 5.92 14.28 20.65
CA GLU A 93 7.07 13.53 21.18
C GLU A 93 6.61 12.24 21.88
N ALA A 94 5.56 12.32 22.68
CA ALA A 94 5.00 11.15 23.35
C ALA A 94 4.39 10.14 22.35
N MET A 95 3.90 10.58 21.18
CA MET A 95 3.44 9.69 20.12
C MET A 95 4.62 9.04 19.38
N PHE A 96 5.68 9.78 19.06
CA PHE A 96 6.90 9.19 18.48
C PHE A 96 7.51 8.12 19.38
N ASN A 97 7.58 8.37 20.69
CA ASN A 97 8.08 7.38 21.65
C ASN A 97 7.21 6.12 21.71
N ARG A 98 5.88 6.24 21.58
CA ARG A 98 4.98 5.09 21.48
C ARG A 98 5.16 4.33 20.18
N LEU A 99 5.29 5.04 19.05
CA LEU A 99 5.55 4.44 17.74
C LEU A 99 6.87 3.64 17.74
N ASN A 100 7.94 4.23 18.27
CA ASN A 100 9.24 3.55 18.40
C ASN A 100 9.13 2.23 19.17
N ARG A 101 8.42 2.22 20.30
CA ARG A 101 8.22 1.00 21.09
C ARG A 101 7.43 -0.05 20.31
N ALA A 102 6.31 0.35 19.70
CA ALA A 102 5.47 -0.57 18.95
C ALA A 102 6.21 -1.23 17.78
N LEU A 103 7.04 -0.46 17.06
CA LEU A 103 7.83 -0.98 15.94
C LEU A 103 8.94 -1.92 16.40
N ASN A 104 9.59 -1.64 17.53
CA ASN A 104 10.58 -2.54 18.11
C ASN A 104 9.95 -3.88 18.51
N ASP A 105 8.78 -3.84 19.15
CA ASP A 105 8.04 -5.04 19.54
C ASP A 105 7.60 -5.84 18.30
N LEU A 106 7.14 -5.17 17.24
CA LEU A 106 6.79 -5.82 15.97
C LEU A 106 8.01 -6.42 15.26
N ALA A 107 9.15 -5.74 15.26
CA ALA A 107 10.38 -6.23 14.66
C ALA A 107 10.86 -7.51 15.36
N ALA A 108 10.85 -7.55 16.70
CA ALA A 108 11.21 -8.74 17.46
C ALA A 108 10.31 -9.95 17.13
N VAL A 109 9.00 -9.73 16.96
CA VAL A 109 8.07 -10.78 16.52
C VAL A 109 8.39 -11.22 15.09
N ALA A 110 8.66 -10.29 14.18
CA ALA A 110 8.99 -10.60 12.79
C ALA A 110 10.30 -11.39 12.65
N GLU A 111 11.31 -11.05 13.45
CA GLU A 111 12.58 -11.79 13.56
C GLU A 111 12.32 -13.22 14.03
N PHE A 112 11.58 -13.40 15.13
CA PHE A 112 11.22 -14.73 15.64
C PHE A 112 10.46 -15.59 14.61
N LEU A 113 9.57 -14.99 13.83
CA LEU A 113 8.80 -15.71 12.79
C LEU A 113 9.63 -16.03 11.53
N SER A 114 10.83 -15.46 11.41
CA SER A 114 11.74 -15.70 10.29
C SER A 114 12.80 -16.77 10.59
N GLU A 115 12.89 -17.24 11.85
CA GLU A 115 13.72 -18.36 12.33
C GLU A 115 13.01 -19.72 12.18
#